data_AF-A0AAW9L595-F1
#
_entry.id   AF-A0AAW9L595-F1
#
_cell.length_a   1.000
_cell.length_b   1.000
_cell.length_c   1.000
_cell.angle_alpha   90.00
_cell.angle_beta   90.00
_cell.angle_gamma   90.00
#
_symmetry.space_group_name_H-M   'P 1'
#
loop_
_entity.id
_entity.type
_entity.pdbx_description
1 polymer ?
#
loop_
_entity_poly.entity_id
_entity_poly.type
_entity_poly.pdbx_seq_one_letter_code
_entity_poly.pdbx_strand_id
1 'polypeptide(L)'
;MTVGSESLSLTVEGEPIPALEILTGRGFVTGKSGSGKSNTASVVAEELLELGHSFLIVDTDGEYYGLKERYEVLHVGPSDDCDVEVPSSHAGNW
;
A
#
# COMPACT_ATOMS: atom_id res chain seq x y z
N MET A 1 -13.98 -11.90 18.16
CA MET A 1 -13.33 -10.93 17.26
C MET A 1 -14.44 -10.06 16.68
N THR A 2 -14.56 -8.82 17.12
CA THR A 2 -15.59 -7.90 16.60
C THR A 2 -15.06 -7.37 15.28
N VAL A 3 -15.46 -8.00 14.18
CA VAL A 3 -15.20 -7.47 12.84
C VAL A 3 -16.02 -6.19 12.73
N GLY A 4 -15.38 -5.02 12.77
CA GLY A 4 -16.06 -3.74 12.49
C GLY A 4 -15.69 -2.52 13.35
N SER A 5 -14.71 -2.57 14.25
CA SER A 5 -14.31 -1.39 15.05
C SER A 5 -12.99 -0.73 14.65
N GLU A 6 -12.26 -1.30 13.68
CA GLU A 6 -10.98 -0.78 13.24
C GLU A 6 -11.17 0.32 12.20
N SER A 7 -10.36 1.37 12.28
CA SER A 7 -10.44 2.54 11.41
C SER A 7 -9.05 3.09 11.10
N LEU A 8 -8.87 3.65 9.91
CA LEU A 8 -7.65 4.27 9.44
C LEU A 8 -7.72 5.79 9.63
N SER A 9 -6.64 6.37 10.15
CA SER A 9 -6.50 7.83 10.33
C SER A 9 -5.66 8.42 9.20
N LEU A 10 -6.29 8.84 8.10
CA LEU A 10 -5.56 9.33 6.92
C LEU A 10 -5.01 10.76 7.07
N THR A 11 -5.55 11.54 8.00
CA THR A 11 -5.09 12.90 8.32
C THR A 11 -5.22 13.15 9.82
N VAL A 12 -4.49 14.15 10.33
CA VAL A 12 -4.47 14.48 11.77
C VAL A 12 -5.81 15.03 12.27
N GLU A 13 -6.54 15.74 11.42
CA GLU A 13 -7.81 16.42 11.77
C GLU A 13 -9.03 15.81 11.07
N GLY A 14 -8.83 14.75 10.28
CA GLY A 14 -9.91 14.10 9.53
C GLY A 14 -10.67 13.08 10.35
N GLU A 15 -11.90 12.82 9.94
CA GLU A 15 -12.65 11.68 10.46
C GLU A 15 -12.00 10.38 10.00
N PRO A 16 -11.78 9.41 10.92
CA PRO A 16 -11.17 8.14 10.57
C PRO A 16 -12.13 7.32 9.70
N ILE A 17 -11.57 6.56 8.77
CA ILE A 17 -12.33 5.76 7.80
C ILE A 17 -12.37 4.31 8.29
N PRO A 18 -13.53 3.63 8.36
CA PRO A 18 -13.59 2.23 8.76
C PRO A 18 -12.72 1.34 7.86
N ALA A 19 -11.90 0.48 8.45
CA ALA A 19 -11.00 -0.41 7.71
C ALA A 19 -11.75 -1.31 6.72
N LEU A 20 -12.95 -1.76 7.10
CA LEU A 20 -13.82 -2.57 6.26
C LEU A 20 -14.19 -1.86 4.95
N GLU A 21 -14.41 -0.54 4.97
CA GLU A 21 -14.75 0.23 3.77
C GLU A 21 -13.58 0.29 2.79
N ILE A 22 -12.35 0.40 3.29
CA ILE A 22 -11.13 0.37 2.46
C ILE A 22 -10.91 -1.03 1.89
N LEU A 23 -11.01 -2.07 2.72
CA LEU A 23 -10.69 -3.46 2.36
C LEU A 23 -11.70 -4.09 1.40
N THR A 24 -12.98 -3.73 1.53
CA THR A 24 -14.06 -4.31 0.71
C THR A 24 -14.53 -3.39 -0.41
N GLY A 25 -14.23 -2.09 -0.28
CA GLY A 25 -14.57 -1.08 -1.24
C GLY A 25 -13.60 -1.00 -2.41
N ARG A 26 -13.81 0.04 -3.22
CA ARG A 26 -12.91 0.43 -4.31
C ARG A 26 -12.57 1.91 -4.12
N GLY A 27 -11.43 2.16 -3.49
CA GLY A 27 -10.92 3.51 -3.29
C GLY A 27 -10.39 4.11 -4.58
N PHE A 28 -10.58 5.41 -4.76
CA PHE A 28 -10.00 6.16 -5.87
C PHE A 28 -9.34 7.43 -5.36
N VAL A 29 -8.01 7.41 -5.24
CA VAL A 29 -7.20 8.57 -4.86
C VAL A 29 -6.80 9.32 -6.13
N THR A 30 -7.19 10.60 -6.24
CA THR A 30 -6.95 11.42 -7.43
C THR A 30 -6.56 12.85 -7.06
N GLY A 31 -5.93 13.55 -7.99
CA GLY A 31 -5.40 14.90 -7.79
C GLY A 31 -4.29 15.25 -8.78
N LYS A 32 -3.95 16.55 -8.88
CA LYS A 32 -2.86 17.02 -9.75
C LYS A 32 -1.51 16.44 -9.31
N SER A 33 -0.48 16.52 -10.17
CA SER A 33 0.88 16.18 -9.74
C SER A 33 1.30 17.04 -8.55
N GLY A 34 2.02 16.45 -7.58
CA GLY A 34 2.40 17.10 -6.32
C GLY A 34 1.28 17.28 -5.28
N SER A 35 0.05 16.81 -5.53
CA SER A 35 -1.07 16.99 -4.59
C SER A 35 -1.10 15.99 -3.42
N GLY A 36 -0.06 15.16 -3.26
CA GLY A 36 0.01 14.17 -2.17
C GLY A 36 -0.69 12.84 -2.41
N LYS A 37 -0.99 12.45 -3.67
CA LYS A 37 -1.64 11.16 -3.98
C LYS A 37 -0.86 9.95 -3.43
N SER A 38 0.42 9.83 -3.78
CA SER A 38 1.28 8.76 -3.28
C SER A 38 1.37 8.80 -1.77
N ASN A 39 1.52 9.99 -1.17
CA ASN A 39 1.50 10.16 0.28
C ASN A 39 0.22 9.60 0.93
N THR A 40 -0.97 9.93 0.40
CA THR A 40 -2.23 9.37 0.92
C THR A 40 -2.27 7.86 0.78
N ALA A 41 -1.81 7.31 -0.34
CA ALA A 41 -1.74 5.86 -0.53
C ALA A 41 -0.74 5.19 0.42
N SER A 42 0.41 5.82 0.71
CA SER A 42 1.38 5.35 1.71
C SER A 42 0.79 5.33 3.11
N VAL A 43 0.06 6.38 3.52
CA VAL A 43 -0.61 6.39 4.83
C VAL A 43 -1.67 5.29 4.93
N VAL A 44 -2.45 5.06 3.87
CA VAL A 44 -3.39 3.92 3.82
C VAL A 44 -2.65 2.59 4.00
N ALA A 45 -1.54 2.40 3.28
CA ALA A 45 -0.73 1.19 3.36
C ALA A 45 -0.19 0.97 4.79
N GLU A 46 0.40 2.00 5.40
CA GLU A 46 0.92 1.95 6.77
C GLU A 46 -0.18 1.62 7.78
N GLU A 47 -1.31 2.33 7.73
CA GLU A 47 -2.44 2.10 8.66
C GLU A 47 -3.01 0.67 8.53
N LEU A 48 -3.09 0.12 7.30
CA LEU A 48 -3.52 -1.26 7.11
C LEU A 48 -2.51 -2.26 7.68
N LEU A 49 -1.21 -2.02 7.52
CA LEU A 49 -0.14 -2.87 8.07
C LEU A 49 -0.11 -2.82 9.61
N GLU A 50 -0.30 -1.64 10.21
CA GLU A 50 -0.40 -1.49 11.67
C GLU A 50 -1.60 -2.26 12.25
N LEU A 51 -2.69 -2.36 11.50
CA LEU A 51 -3.86 -3.18 11.85
C LEU A 51 -3.67 -4.67 11.51
N GLY A 52 -2.54 -5.06 10.90
CA GLY A 52 -2.23 -6.45 10.54
C GLY A 52 -2.96 -6.98 9.31
N HIS A 53 -3.50 -6.09 8.45
CA HIS A 53 -4.17 -6.48 7.22
C HIS A 53 -3.17 -6.63 6.07
N SER A 54 -3.25 -7.74 5.34
CA SER A 54 -2.41 -8.00 4.16
C SER A 54 -3.01 -7.38 2.89
N PHE A 55 -2.16 -6.83 2.03
CA PHE A 55 -2.55 -6.32 0.71
C PHE A 55 -1.36 -6.40 -0.27
N LEU A 56 -1.64 -6.14 -1.55
CA LEU A 56 -0.66 -6.09 -2.62
C LEU A 56 -0.51 -4.64 -3.11
N ILE A 57 0.72 -4.18 -3.28
CA ILE A 57 1.04 -2.92 -3.96
C ILE A 57 1.68 -3.25 -5.30
N VAL A 58 1.24 -2.57 -6.35
CA VAL A 58 1.97 -2.52 -7.63
C VAL A 58 2.81 -1.26 -7.60
N ASP A 59 4.10 -1.40 -7.30
CA ASP A 59 5.02 -0.29 -7.09
C ASP A 59 5.98 -0.15 -8.29
N THR A 60 5.61 0.67 -9.27
CA THR A 60 6.41 0.84 -10.50
C THR A 60 7.61 1.76 -10.32
N ASP A 61 7.55 2.67 -9.34
CA ASP A 61 8.54 3.73 -9.13
C ASP A 61 9.39 3.49 -7.87
N GLY A 62 9.09 2.43 -7.11
CA GLY A 62 9.81 2.06 -5.89
C GLY A 62 9.48 2.94 -4.68
N GLU A 63 8.35 3.67 -4.70
CA GLU A 63 7.96 4.61 -3.65
C GLU A 63 7.62 3.91 -2.32
N TYR A 64 7.28 2.62 -2.35
CA TYR A 64 6.81 1.85 -1.19
C TYR A 64 7.84 0.85 -0.66
N TYR A 65 9.00 0.73 -1.31
CA TYR A 65 10.09 -0.14 -0.86
C TYR A 65 10.50 0.12 0.60
N GLY A 66 10.44 1.38 1.05
CA GLY A 66 10.76 1.79 2.42
C GLY A 66 9.86 1.18 3.51
N LEU A 67 8.66 0.69 3.17
CA LEU A 67 7.80 -0.02 4.13
C LEU A 67 8.51 -1.23 4.77
N LYS A 68 9.41 -1.85 4.02
CA LYS A 68 10.18 -3.02 4.45
C LYS A 68 11.14 -2.75 5.62
N GLU A 69 11.44 -1.48 5.90
CA GLU A 69 12.22 -1.08 7.08
C GLU A 69 11.46 -1.31 8.39
N ARG A 70 10.12 -1.31 8.35
CA ARG A 70 9.24 -1.38 9.54
C ARG A 70 8.30 -2.59 9.55
N TYR A 71 7.96 -3.12 8.38
CA TYR A 71 6.94 -4.15 8.21
C TYR A 71 7.49 -5.37 7.46
N GLU A 72 6.88 -6.53 7.69
CA GLU A 72 7.18 -7.74 6.93
C GLU A 72 6.57 -7.61 5.52
N VAL A 73 7.39 -7.22 4.55
CA VAL A 73 6.98 -7.03 3.15
C VAL A 73 7.76 -7.99 2.26
N LEU A 74 7.03 -8.76 1.45
CA LEU A 74 7.60 -9.57 0.37
C LEU A 74 7.74 -8.71 -0.89
N HIS A 75 8.98 -8.34 -1.24
CA HIS A 75 9.28 -7.58 -2.45
C HIS A 75 9.53 -8.54 -3.62
N VAL A 76 8.72 -8.43 -4.67
CA VAL A 76 8.75 -9.32 -5.84
C VAL A 76 8.95 -8.48 -7.10
N GLY A 77 10.03 -8.72 -7.85
CA GLY A 77 10.39 -7.90 -9.00
C GLY A 77 11.62 -8.41 -9.75
N PRO A 78 12.05 -7.74 -10.84
CA PRO A 78 13.11 -8.24 -11.71
C PRO A 78 14.53 -7.93 -11.20
N SER A 79 14.66 -7.29 -10.04
CA SER A 79 15.92 -6.75 -9.51
C SER A 79 16.49 -7.64 -8.41
N ASP A 80 17.81 -7.61 -8.25
CA ASP A 80 18.58 -8.40 -7.28
C ASP A 80 18.27 -8.04 -5.81
N ASP A 81 17.66 -6.88 -5.57
CA ASP A 81 17.22 -6.40 -4.26
C ASP A 81 15.78 -6.85 -3.89
N CYS A 82 15.12 -7.60 -4.77
CA CYS A 82 13.86 -8.28 -4.48
C CYS A 82 14.07 -9.56 -3.67
N ASP A 83 13.12 -9.90 -2.80
CA ASP A 83 13.12 -11.17 -2.07
C ASP A 83 12.84 -12.36 -3.00
N VAL A 84 12.01 -12.11 -4.02
CA VAL A 84 11.70 -13.06 -5.07
C VAL A 84 11.94 -12.38 -6.41
N GLU A 85 12.90 -12.92 -7.16
CA GLU A 85 13.20 -12.46 -8.51
C GLU A 85 12.12 -12.94 -9.50
N VAL A 86 11.60 -12.01 -10.31
CA VAL A 86 10.75 -12.30 -11.46
C VAL A 86 11.62 -12.26 -12.71
N PRO A 87 11.88 -13.39 -13.37
CA PRO A 87 12.78 -13.42 -14.51
C PRO A 87 12.23 -12.60 -15.68
N SER A 88 13.14 -12.06 -16.49
CA SER A 88 12.83 -11.23 -17.65
C SER A 88 11.92 -11.91 -18.69
N SER A 89 11.81 -13.25 -18.69
CA SER A 89 10.83 -13.99 -19.50
C SER A 89 9.36 -13.68 -19.17
N HIS A 90 9.10 -13.10 -18.00
CA HIS A 90 7.76 -12.66 -17.56
C HIS A 90 7.57 -11.15 -17.63
N ALA A 91 8.63 -10.38 -17.90
CA ALA A 91 8.49 -9.01 -18.34
C ALA A 91 7.91 -9.06 -19.75
N GLY A 92 6.59 -8.88 -19.89
CA GLY A 92 5.94 -8.84 -21.20
C GLY A 92 6.70 -7.88 -22.13
N ASN A 93 6.60 -8.11 -23.44
CA ASN A 93 7.15 -7.17 -24.43
C ASN A 93 6.34 -5.86 -24.37
N TRP A 94 6.67 -4.97 -23.43
CA TRP A 94 6.08 -3.64 -23.28
C TRP A 94 6.98 -2.59 -23.92
#